data_AF-A0A124HD02-F1
#
_entry.id   AF-A0A124HD02-F1
#
_cell.length_a   1.000
_cell.length_b   1.000
_cell.length_c   1.000
_cell.angle_alpha   90.00
_cell.angle_beta   90.00
_cell.angle_gamma   90.00
#
_symmetry.space_group_name_H-M   'P 1'
#
loop_
_entity.id
_entity.type
_entity.pdbx_description
1 polymer ?
#
loop_
_entity_poly.entity_id
_entity_poly.type
_entity_poly.pdbx_seq_one_letter_code
_entity_poly.pdbx_strand_id
1 'polypeptide(L)'
;MIFDKLIEVLVSGMGNERVADATCSATTLRRRRDEWIAAGAGEALRRATLAAYDRMIGLGLEQLSADGCQTKAPSGGECAGKSPVDRAKQGVKRSQLTEAYGIPLVTEPAPANIRDDTMLTVTLDRYADLDKTLGPLP
;
A
#
# COMPACT_ATOMS: atom_id res chain seq x y z
N MET A 1 17.61 6.06 -11.67
CA MET A 1 18.31 4.75 -11.57
C MET A 1 17.79 3.89 -10.43
N ILE A 2 18.01 4.23 -9.15
CA ILE A 2 17.50 3.41 -8.02
C ILE A 2 15.97 3.55 -7.85
N PHE A 3 15.47 4.80 -7.93
CA PHE A 3 14.02 5.08 -7.85
C PHE A 3 13.25 4.27 -8.89
N ASP A 4 13.64 4.38 -10.17
CA ASP A 4 12.98 3.69 -11.28
C ASP A 4 12.96 2.17 -11.10
N LYS A 5 14.07 1.59 -10.64
CA LYS A 5 14.15 0.17 -10.31
C LYS A 5 13.22 -0.22 -9.15
N LEU A 6 13.08 0.62 -8.12
CA LEU A 6 12.12 0.37 -7.05
C LEU A 6 10.67 0.45 -7.56
N ILE A 7 10.36 1.39 -8.45
CA ILE A 7 9.05 1.46 -9.11
C ILE A 7 8.79 0.21 -9.95
N GLU A 8 9.78 -0.25 -10.72
CA GLU A 8 9.67 -1.49 -11.51
C GLU A 8 9.38 -2.71 -10.62
N VAL A 9 10.07 -2.84 -9.48
CA VAL A 9 9.78 -3.89 -8.47
C VAL A 9 8.33 -3.80 -7.99
N LEU A 10 7.85 -2.59 -7.66
CA LEU A 10 6.49 -2.39 -7.16
C LEU A 10 5.40 -2.66 -8.20
N VAL A 11 5.61 -2.25 -9.45
CA VAL A 11 4.63 -2.40 -10.54
C VAL A 11 4.60 -3.84 -11.05
N SER A 12 5.76 -4.48 -11.21
CA SER A 12 5.84 -5.85 -11.73
C SER A 12 5.57 -6.93 -10.68
N GLY A 13 5.73 -6.60 -9.40
CA GLY A 13 5.67 -7.56 -8.30
C GLY A 13 6.83 -8.56 -8.27
N MET A 14 7.88 -8.33 -9.08
CA MET A 14 9.06 -9.21 -9.11
C MET A 14 9.95 -9.00 -7.88
N GLY A 15 10.72 -10.03 -7.53
CA GLY A 15 11.77 -9.90 -6.52
C GLY A 15 12.89 -8.96 -6.98
N ASN A 16 13.52 -8.28 -6.01
CA ASN A 16 14.59 -7.30 -6.26
C ASN A 16 15.75 -7.88 -7.09
N GLU A 17 16.02 -9.18 -6.95
CA GLU A 17 17.04 -9.92 -7.70
C GLU A 17 16.78 -9.96 -9.21
N ARG A 18 15.52 -9.82 -9.65
CA ARG A 18 15.18 -9.78 -11.09
C ARG A 18 15.35 -8.40 -11.71
N VAL A 19 15.28 -7.34 -10.90
CA VAL A 19 15.44 -5.95 -11.34
C VAL A 19 16.88 -5.45 -11.13
N ALA A 20 17.63 -6.11 -10.25
CA ALA A 20 19.04 -5.84 -10.02
C ALA A 20 19.89 -6.12 -11.26
N ASP A 21 20.93 -5.30 -11.45
CA ASP A 21 21.87 -5.41 -12.56
C ASP A 21 23.26 -4.86 -12.17
N ALA A 22 24.14 -4.67 -13.16
CA ALA A 22 25.48 -4.11 -12.96
C ALA A 22 25.49 -2.69 -12.35
N THR A 23 24.38 -1.96 -12.43
CA THR A 23 24.26 -0.59 -11.92
C THR A 23 23.71 -0.53 -10.48
N CYS A 24 22.96 -1.55 -10.06
CA CYS A 24 22.38 -1.60 -8.71
C CYS A 24 22.10 -3.04 -8.24
N SER A 25 22.70 -3.42 -7.11
CA SER A 25 22.47 -4.73 -6.50
C SER A 25 21.12 -4.82 -5.79
N ALA A 26 20.56 -6.02 -5.67
CA ALA A 26 19.32 -6.27 -4.91
C ALA A 26 19.43 -5.86 -3.44
N THR A 27 20.62 -5.98 -2.83
CA THR A 27 20.87 -5.54 -1.45
C THR A 27 20.83 -4.01 -1.35
N THR A 28 21.38 -3.30 -2.34
CA THR A 28 21.28 -1.84 -2.42
C THR A 28 19.84 -1.38 -2.56
N LEU A 29 19.04 -2.05 -3.41
CA LEU A 29 17.61 -1.76 -3.56
C LEU A 29 16.86 -1.88 -2.22
N ARG A 30 17.03 -3.01 -1.50
CA ARG A 30 16.40 -3.21 -0.18
C ARG A 30 16.82 -2.16 0.84
N ARG A 31 18.11 -1.86 0.95
CA ARG A 31 18.60 -0.83 1.87
C ARG A 31 17.99 0.54 1.57
N ARG A 32 17.94 0.93 0.28
CA ARG A 32 17.37 2.22 -0.13
C ARG A 32 15.86 2.29 0.09
N ARG A 33 15.14 1.19 -0.14
CA ARG A 33 13.73 1.07 0.23
C ARG A 33 13.55 1.31 1.73
N ASP A 34 14.34 0.66 2.57
CA ASP A 34 14.20 0.77 4.03
C ASP A 34 14.51 2.21 4.52
N GLU A 35 15.53 2.86 3.94
CA GLU A 35 15.82 4.28 4.19
C GLU A 35 14.64 5.20 3.83
N TRP A 36 13.97 4.94 2.71
CA TRP A 36 12.82 5.75 2.27
C TRP A 36 11.55 5.47 3.04
N ILE A 37 11.36 4.23 3.50
CA ILE A 37 10.29 3.88 4.44
C ILE A 37 10.51 4.66 5.74
N ALA A 38 11.73 4.64 6.28
CA ALA A 38 12.07 5.38 7.50
C ALA A 38 11.90 6.91 7.33
N ALA A 39 12.16 7.43 6.12
CA ALA A 39 11.93 8.84 5.79
C ALA A 39 10.45 9.20 5.50
N GLY A 40 9.53 8.22 5.48
CA GLY A 40 8.12 8.45 5.15
C GLY A 40 7.87 8.83 3.68
N ALA A 41 8.82 8.57 2.78
CA ALA A 41 8.79 9.08 1.41
C ALA A 41 7.61 8.53 0.60
N GLY A 42 7.26 7.25 0.78
CA GLY A 42 6.14 6.63 0.08
C GLY A 42 4.79 7.28 0.41
N GLU A 43 4.56 7.56 1.69
CA GLU A 43 3.33 8.20 2.15
C GLU A 43 3.25 9.67 1.71
N ALA A 44 4.38 10.39 1.73
CA ALA A 44 4.46 11.74 1.16
C ALA A 44 4.14 11.74 -0.35
N LEU A 45 4.71 10.80 -1.10
CA LEU A 45 4.46 10.65 -2.53
C LEU A 45 2.99 10.29 -2.82
N ARG A 46 2.39 9.40 -2.04
CA ARG A 46 0.98 9.01 -2.17
C ARG A 46 0.07 10.23 -2.02
N ARG A 47 0.25 11.03 -0.96
CA ARG A 47 -0.54 12.25 -0.74
C ARG A 47 -0.36 13.28 -1.84
N ALA A 48 0.88 13.53 -2.26
CA ALA A 48 1.15 14.47 -3.35
C ALA A 48 0.50 14.03 -4.67
N THR A 49 0.54 12.73 -4.97
CA THR A 49 -0.08 12.15 -6.17
C THR A 49 -1.61 12.27 -6.11
N LEU A 50 -2.23 11.94 -4.98
CA LEU A 50 -3.69 12.08 -4.80
C LEU A 50 -4.14 13.54 -4.94
N ALA A 51 -3.46 14.47 -4.30
CA ALA A 51 -3.77 15.90 -4.40
C ALA A 51 -3.60 16.43 -5.84
N ALA A 52 -2.57 15.98 -6.55
CA ALA A 52 -2.37 16.33 -7.95
C ALA A 52 -3.46 15.73 -8.85
N TYR A 53 -3.83 14.47 -8.64
CA TYR A 53 -4.90 13.80 -9.38
C TYR A 53 -6.24 14.52 -9.18
N ASP A 54 -6.59 14.81 -7.93
CA ASP A 54 -7.82 15.53 -7.59
C ASP A 54 -7.88 16.91 -8.25
N ARG A 55 -6.77 17.66 -8.22
CA ARG A 55 -6.70 18.98 -8.87
C ARG A 55 -6.81 18.90 -10.40
N MET A 56 -6.28 17.86 -11.03
CA MET A 56 -6.17 17.76 -12.48
C MET A 56 -7.37 17.07 -13.14
N ILE A 57 -7.96 16.09 -12.45
CA ILE A 57 -8.96 15.17 -12.97
C ILE A 57 -10.19 15.12 -12.05
N GLY A 58 -9.99 15.20 -10.73
CA GLY A 58 -11.04 15.10 -9.71
C GLY A 58 -11.20 13.68 -9.17
N LEU A 59 -11.37 13.55 -7.85
CA LEU A 59 -11.68 12.27 -7.19
C LEU A 59 -13.20 12.05 -7.13
N GLY A 60 -13.67 10.85 -7.51
CA GLY A 60 -15.08 10.47 -7.42
C GLY A 60 -15.46 9.97 -6.02
N LEU A 61 -15.63 10.89 -5.06
CA LEU A 61 -15.79 10.55 -3.63
C LEU A 61 -17.24 10.26 -3.19
N GLU A 62 -18.24 10.39 -4.07
CA GLU A 62 -19.66 10.14 -3.73
C GLU A 62 -19.93 8.68 -3.33
N GLN A 63 -19.21 7.75 -3.96
CA GLN A 63 -19.31 6.32 -3.68
C GLN A 63 -17.91 5.72 -3.61
N LEU A 64 -17.66 4.99 -2.53
CA LEU A 64 -16.39 4.33 -2.29
C LEU A 64 -16.60 2.82 -2.27
N SER A 65 -15.71 2.09 -2.92
CA SER A 65 -15.69 0.62 -2.90
C SER A 65 -14.67 0.15 -1.87
N ALA A 66 -15.11 -0.69 -0.95
CA ALA A 66 -14.24 -1.36 0.03
C ALA A 66 -14.11 -2.84 -0.32
N ASP A 67 -12.87 -3.35 -0.33
CA ASP A 67 -12.58 -4.77 -0.51
C ASP A 67 -11.43 -5.22 0.40
N GLY A 68 -11.32 -6.52 0.62
CA GLY A 68 -10.29 -7.14 1.43
C GLY A 68 -9.59 -8.26 0.68
N CYS A 69 -8.27 -8.36 0.83
CA CYS A 69 -7.51 -9.50 0.31
C CYS A 69 -6.58 -10.07 1.37
N GLN A 70 -6.33 -11.38 1.30
CA GLN A 70 -5.32 -12.05 2.10
C GLN A 70 -4.26 -12.64 1.17
N THR A 71 -2.99 -12.37 1.47
CA THR A 71 -1.83 -12.86 0.72
C THR A 71 -0.85 -13.57 1.63
N LYS A 72 0.01 -14.42 1.04
CA LYS A 72 1.07 -15.10 1.78
C LYS A 72 2.19 -14.12 2.10
N ALA A 73 2.75 -14.22 3.30
CA ALA A 73 3.89 -13.43 3.75
C ALA A 73 5.02 -14.37 4.17
N PRO A 74 5.64 -15.11 3.24
CA PRO A 74 6.63 -16.14 3.58
C PRO A 74 7.85 -15.58 4.30
N SER A 75 8.19 -14.31 4.06
CA SER A 75 9.30 -13.59 4.72
C SER A 75 8.90 -12.95 6.05
N GLY A 76 7.65 -13.10 6.50
CA GLY A 76 7.14 -12.45 7.71
C GLY A 76 7.06 -10.92 7.57
N GLY A 77 7.34 -10.21 8.65
CA GLY A 77 7.26 -8.75 8.76
C GLY A 77 6.33 -8.31 9.89
N GLU A 78 6.35 -7.01 10.18
CA GLU A 78 5.58 -6.42 11.29
C GLU A 78 4.06 -6.61 11.14
N CYS A 79 3.58 -6.63 9.89
CA CYS A 79 2.17 -6.82 9.57
C CYS A 79 1.80 -8.30 9.28
N ALA A 80 2.72 -9.26 9.44
CA ALA A 80 2.44 -10.67 9.17
C ALA A 80 1.84 -11.37 10.40
N GLY A 81 0.91 -12.30 10.16
CA GLY A 81 0.29 -13.11 11.20
C GLY A 81 0.03 -14.55 10.76
N LYS A 82 -0.26 -15.42 11.73
CA LYS A 82 -0.65 -16.81 11.46
C LYS A 82 -2.00 -16.85 10.74
N SER A 83 -2.04 -17.40 9.53
CA SER A 83 -3.29 -17.53 8.79
C SER A 83 -4.20 -18.61 9.39
N PRO A 84 -5.48 -18.30 9.67
CA PRO A 84 -6.45 -19.29 10.14
C PRO A 84 -6.81 -20.31 9.05
N VAL A 85 -6.57 -20.00 7.77
CA VAL A 85 -6.99 -20.82 6.62
C VAL A 85 -5.82 -21.46 5.87
N ASP A 86 -4.56 -21.20 6.27
CA ASP A 86 -3.36 -21.81 5.67
C ASP A 86 -2.44 -22.43 6.73
N ARG A 87 -3.00 -23.30 7.60
CA ARG A 87 -2.24 -24.07 8.61
C ARG A 87 -1.30 -23.20 9.46
N ALA A 88 -1.75 -22.02 9.87
CA ALA A 88 -0.95 -21.06 10.63
C ALA A 88 0.35 -20.57 9.92
N LYS A 89 0.46 -20.71 8.59
CA LYS A 89 1.52 -20.04 7.82
C LYS A 89 1.38 -18.53 7.90
N GLN A 90 2.50 -17.84 7.70
CA GLN A 90 2.54 -16.39 7.72
C GLN A 90 1.79 -15.80 6.53
N GLY A 91 0.88 -14.86 6.82
CA GLY A 91 0.10 -14.14 5.83
C GLY A 91 -0.18 -12.70 6.28
N VAL A 92 -0.60 -11.89 5.32
CA VAL A 92 -1.01 -10.50 5.51
C VAL A 92 -2.41 -10.34 4.93
N LYS A 93 -3.27 -9.64 5.66
CA LYS A 93 -4.53 -9.10 5.17
C LYS A 93 -4.33 -7.66 4.76
N ARG A 94 -5.13 -7.20 3.81
CA ARG A 94 -5.15 -5.82 3.36
C ARG A 94 -6.60 -5.44 3.08
N SER A 95 -7.08 -4.42 3.78
CA SER A 95 -8.32 -3.74 3.43
C SER A 95 -8.01 -2.56 2.51
N GLN A 96 -8.78 -2.44 1.44
CA GLN A 96 -8.58 -1.47 0.37
C GLN A 96 -9.85 -0.65 0.22
N LEU A 97 -9.72 0.68 0.22
CA LEU A 97 -10.76 1.62 -0.15
C LEU A 97 -10.36 2.32 -1.44
N THR A 98 -11.30 2.42 -2.37
CA THR A 98 -11.07 2.91 -3.72
C THR A 98 -12.22 3.82 -4.14
N GLU A 99 -11.93 4.90 -4.85
CA GLU A 99 -12.95 5.79 -5.41
C GLU A 99 -13.51 5.29 -6.76
N ALA A 100 -14.45 6.04 -7.33
CA ALA A 100 -15.23 5.64 -8.52
C ALA A 100 -14.41 5.27 -9.76
N TYR A 101 -13.24 5.89 -9.99
CA TYR A 101 -12.36 5.60 -11.12
C TYR A 101 -11.31 4.52 -10.84
N GLY A 102 -11.36 3.88 -9.68
CA GLY A 102 -10.42 2.82 -9.32
C GLY A 102 -9.14 3.32 -8.64
N ILE A 103 -9.05 4.58 -8.24
CA ILE A 103 -7.89 5.14 -7.54
C ILE A 103 -7.88 4.68 -6.07
N PRO A 104 -6.80 4.01 -5.61
CA PRO A 104 -6.65 3.60 -4.22
C PRO A 104 -6.57 4.82 -3.28
N LEU A 105 -7.52 4.94 -2.36
CA LEU A 105 -7.52 6.00 -1.34
C LEU A 105 -6.82 5.56 -0.05
N VAL A 106 -7.19 4.39 0.46
CA VAL A 106 -6.67 3.82 1.71
C VAL A 106 -6.32 2.36 1.50
N THR A 107 -5.15 1.97 1.99
CA THR A 107 -4.69 0.60 2.00
C THR A 107 -4.19 0.27 3.39
N GLU A 108 -4.98 -0.46 4.17
CA GLU A 108 -4.64 -0.81 5.55
C GLU A 108 -4.19 -2.29 5.64
N PRO A 109 -2.90 -2.55 5.89
CA PRO A 109 -2.40 -3.89 6.12
C PRO A 109 -2.68 -4.37 7.55
N ALA A 110 -2.90 -5.66 7.72
CA ALA A 110 -3.05 -6.29 9.04
C ALA A 110 -2.53 -7.73 9.04
N PRO A 111 -2.18 -8.27 10.21
CA PRO A 111 -1.88 -9.69 10.36
C PRO A 111 -3.02 -10.59 9.87
N ALA A 112 -2.68 -11.74 9.26
CA ALA A 112 -3.67 -12.64 8.68
C ALA A 112 -4.69 -13.24 9.68
N ASN A 113 -4.40 -13.21 10.98
CA ASN A 113 -5.30 -13.64 12.05
C ASN A 113 -6.27 -12.55 12.54
N ILE A 114 -6.18 -11.31 12.05
CA ILE A 114 -7.16 -10.28 12.36
C ILE A 114 -8.49 -10.63 11.69
N ARG A 115 -9.63 -10.35 12.34
CA ARG A 115 -10.95 -10.64 11.77
C ARG A 115 -11.31 -9.62 10.71
N ASP A 116 -11.89 -10.07 9.60
CA ASP A 116 -12.19 -9.21 8.45
C ASP A 116 -13.22 -8.13 8.77
N ASP A 117 -14.19 -8.43 9.63
CA ASP A 117 -15.25 -7.51 10.00
C ASP A 117 -14.75 -6.27 10.77
N THR A 118 -13.60 -6.39 11.44
CA THR A 118 -12.96 -5.25 12.14
C THR A 118 -12.18 -4.32 11.22
N MET A 119 -11.81 -4.79 10.02
CA MET A 119 -10.92 -4.05 9.13
C MET A 119 -11.62 -2.88 8.45
N LEU A 120 -12.90 -3.01 8.11
CA LEU A 120 -13.64 -1.95 7.42
C LEU A 120 -13.68 -0.66 8.25
N THR A 121 -13.92 -0.78 9.56
CA THR A 121 -13.93 0.37 10.47
C THR A 121 -12.58 1.09 10.47
N VAL A 122 -11.47 0.35 10.60
CA VAL A 122 -10.12 0.94 10.56
C VAL A 122 -9.88 1.67 9.24
N THR A 123 -10.26 1.07 8.12
CA THR A 123 -10.12 1.66 6.79
C THR A 123 -10.93 2.96 6.65
N LEU A 124 -12.15 3.01 7.21
CA LEU A 124 -12.99 4.21 7.20
C LEU A 124 -12.44 5.31 8.11
N ASP A 125 -11.90 4.96 9.28
CA ASP A 125 -11.22 5.92 10.17
C ASP A 125 -10.01 6.55 9.48
N ARG A 126 -9.20 5.74 8.79
CA ARG A 126 -8.08 6.22 7.97
C ARG A 126 -8.54 7.12 6.83
N TYR A 127 -9.67 6.80 6.20
CA TYR A 127 -10.25 7.65 5.16
C TYR A 127 -10.72 8.98 5.74
N ALA A 128 -11.37 8.99 6.90
CA ALA A 128 -11.79 10.22 7.57
C ALA A 128 -10.59 11.14 7.90
N ASP A 129 -9.42 10.58 8.21
CA ASP A 129 -8.20 11.36 8.38
C ASP A 129 -7.63 11.87 7.05
N LEU A 130 -7.68 11.06 5.99
CA LEU A 130 -7.26 11.47 4.65
C LEU A 130 -8.14 12.59 4.10
N ASP A 131 -9.46 12.46 4.23
CA ASP A 131 -10.47 13.40 3.73
C ASP A 131 -10.25 14.83 4.27
N LYS A 132 -9.86 14.95 5.55
CA LYS A 132 -9.46 16.25 6.15
C LYS A 132 -8.28 16.93 5.46
N THR A 133 -7.45 16.16 4.76
CA THR A 133 -6.24 16.64 4.08
C THR A 133 -6.43 16.82 2.58
N LEU A 134 -7.47 16.21 2.01
CA LEU A 134 -7.91 16.51 0.65
C LEU A 134 -8.52 17.92 0.71
N GLY A 135 -8.07 18.82 -0.17
CA GLY A 135 -8.58 20.18 -0.20
C GLY A 135 -10.09 20.21 -0.51
N PRO A 136 -10.78 21.34 -0.30
CA PRO A 136 -12.15 21.45 -0.80
C PRO A 136 -12.14 21.13 -2.30
N LEU A 137 -13.05 20.23 -2.70
CA LEU A 137 -13.36 20.00 -4.11
C LEU A 137 -13.57 21.36 -4.78
N PRO A 138 -12.95 21.62 -5.95
CA PRO A 138 -13.16 22.87 -6.67
C PRO A 138 -14.64 23.15 -6.98
#